data_AF-A0A4Q3CKY5-F1
#
_entry.id   AF-A0A4Q3CKY5-F1
#
_cell.length_a   1.000
_cell.length_b   1.000
_cell.length_c   1.000
_cell.angle_alpha   90.00
_cell.angle_beta   90.00
_cell.angle_gamma   90.00
#
_symmetry.space_group_name_H-M   'P 1'
#
loop_
_entity.id
_entity.type
_entity.pdbx_description
1 polymer ?
#
loop_
_entity_poly.entity_id
_entity_poly.type
_entity_poly.pdbx_seq_one_letter_code
_entity_poly.pdbx_strand_id
1 'polypeptide(L)' 'PGYDHPDVVMTGVETRTSSPVRFTRGEDFQSLTVKGLFPAGEGAGYAGGILSAAVDGIKVAEAVAASMQC' A
#
# COMPACT_ATOMS: atom_id res chain seq x y z
N PRO A 1 4.74 -1.02 -33.35
CA PRO A 1 4.04 -0.05 -34.25
C PRO A 1 2.53 -0.10 -34.00
N GLY A 2 1.85 1.05 -33.89
CA GLY A 2 0.39 1.10 -33.70
C GLY A 2 -0.09 1.56 -32.31
N TYR A 3 0.83 1.89 -31.38
CA TYR A 3 0.48 2.54 -30.12
C TYR A 3 -0.07 3.97 -30.34
N ASP A 4 0.30 4.60 -31.45
CA ASP A 4 0.00 5.98 -31.85
C ASP A 4 -0.95 6.08 -33.06
N HIS A 5 -1.73 5.04 -33.35
CA HIS A 5 -2.69 5.06 -34.47
C HIS A 5 -3.75 6.18 -34.27
N PRO A 6 -4.15 6.93 -35.30
CA PRO A 6 -5.10 8.04 -35.15
C PRO A 6 -6.47 7.62 -34.58
N ASP A 7 -6.85 6.35 -34.77
CA ASP A 7 -8.11 5.78 -34.27
C ASP A 7 -8.00 5.14 -32.87
N VAL A 8 -6.90 5.32 -32.12
CA VAL A 8 -6.83 4.82 -30.73
C VAL A 8 -7.85 5.53 -29.84
N VAL A 9 -8.49 4.77 -28.96
CA VAL A 9 -9.49 5.30 -28.01
C VAL A 9 -8.81 5.72 -26.72
N MET A 10 -9.05 6.96 -26.29
CA MET A 10 -8.72 7.44 -24.94
C MET A 10 -9.97 7.40 -24.06
N THR A 11 -9.91 6.62 -22.98
CA THR A 11 -11.06 6.40 -22.08
C THR A 11 -10.85 7.10 -20.75
N GLY A 12 -11.58 8.19 -20.52
CA GLY A 12 -11.73 8.81 -19.20
C GLY A 12 -10.42 9.16 -18.48
N VAL A 13 -10.53 9.42 -17.17
CA VAL A 13 -9.38 9.70 -16.31
C VAL A 13 -9.22 8.58 -15.27
N GLU A 14 -8.04 7.96 -15.26
CA GLU A 14 -7.65 6.98 -14.24
C GLU A 14 -6.94 7.74 -13.11
N THR A 15 -7.65 8.02 -12.01
CA THR A 15 -7.14 8.93 -10.95
C THR A 15 -6.66 8.22 -9.68
N ARG A 16 -6.89 6.90 -9.57
CA ARG A 16 -6.62 6.11 -8.37
C ARG A 16 -5.57 5.03 -8.63
N THR A 17 -4.41 5.44 -9.11
CA THR A 17 -3.29 4.54 -9.41
C THR A 17 -2.50 4.13 -8.17
N SER A 18 -2.64 4.88 -7.08
CA SER A 18 -2.02 4.62 -5.77
C SER A 18 -2.71 5.44 -4.70
N SER A 19 -2.43 5.17 -3.42
CA SER A 19 -2.95 6.00 -2.33
C SER A 19 -2.41 7.43 -2.42
N PRO A 20 -3.28 8.45 -2.30
CA PRO A 20 -2.86 9.86 -2.25
C PRO A 20 -2.25 10.26 -0.91
N VAL A 21 -2.21 9.35 0.07
CA VAL A 21 -1.73 9.60 1.42
C VAL A 21 -0.79 8.48 1.88
N ARG A 22 0.09 8.83 2.83
CA ARG A 22 0.95 7.87 3.51
C ARG A 22 0.76 7.98 5.02
N PHE A 23 0.26 6.91 5.63
CA PHE A 23 0.15 6.83 7.09
C PHE A 23 1.48 6.37 7.67
N THR A 24 2.28 7.31 8.18
CA THR A 24 3.65 7.02 8.61
C THR A 24 3.70 5.96 9.72
N ARG A 25 4.56 4.97 9.50
CA ARG A 25 4.86 3.89 10.45
C ARG A 25 6.37 3.70 10.62
N GLY A 26 6.78 3.20 11.78
CA GLY A 26 8.17 2.89 12.13
C GLY A 26 8.66 1.56 11.55
N GLU A 27 9.88 1.16 11.92
CA GLU A 27 10.46 -0.14 11.55
C GLU A 27 9.71 -1.32 12.18
N ASP A 28 9.01 -1.08 13.29
CA ASP A 28 8.12 -2.02 13.97
C ASP A 28 6.72 -2.12 13.33
N PHE A 29 6.53 -1.47 12.17
CA PHE A 29 5.28 -1.39 11.43
C PHE A 29 4.13 -0.67 12.16
N GLN A 30 4.38 -0.04 13.31
CA GLN A 30 3.38 0.74 14.04
C GLN A 30 3.36 2.20 13.61
N SER A 31 2.19 2.83 13.71
CA SER A 31 2.04 4.27 13.56
C SER A 31 2.99 5.02 14.50
N LEU A 32 3.60 6.08 13.99
CA LEU A 32 4.52 6.92 14.77
C LEU A 32 3.84 7.64 15.95
N THR A 33 2.50 7.78 15.92
CA THR A 33 1.74 8.55 16.90
C THR A 33 0.74 7.72 17.70
N VAL A 34 0.34 6.54 17.21
CA VAL A 34 -0.68 5.69 17.86
C VAL A 34 -0.15 4.26 18.01
N LYS A 35 0.24 3.89 19.23
CA LYS A 35 0.66 2.51 19.55
C LYS A 35 -0.49 1.53 19.32
N GLY A 36 -0.18 0.35 18.79
CA GLY A 36 -1.14 -0.70 18.44
C GLY A 36 -1.85 -0.48 17.10
N LEU A 37 -1.63 0.63 16.41
CA LEU A 37 -2.12 0.85 15.05
C LEU A 37 -1.03 0.49 14.04
N PHE A 38 -1.32 -0.42 13.10
CA PHE A 38 -0.37 -0.90 12.11
C PHE A 38 -0.84 -0.56 10.68
N PRO A 39 -0.44 0.59 10.12
CA PRO A 39 -0.80 0.94 8.74
C PRO A 39 -0.19 -0.06 7.74
N ALA A 40 -0.98 -0.58 6.81
CA ALA A 40 -0.55 -1.63 5.86
C ALA A 40 -1.16 -1.47 4.47
N GLY A 41 -0.48 -2.03 3.47
CA GLY A 41 -0.95 -2.14 2.09
C GLY A 41 -0.98 -0.81 1.33
N GLU A 42 -1.73 -0.81 0.22
CA GLU A 42 -1.80 0.33 -0.70
C GLU A 42 -2.50 1.52 -0.05
N GLY A 43 -3.60 1.29 0.68
CA GLY A 43 -4.31 2.35 1.40
C GLY A 43 -3.43 3.11 2.38
N ALA A 44 -2.39 2.47 2.93
CA ALA A 44 -1.41 3.11 3.79
C ALA A 44 -0.20 3.73 3.09
N GLY A 45 -0.07 3.52 1.78
CA GLY A 45 1.06 4.00 0.98
C GLY A 45 2.31 3.13 1.08
N TYR A 46 2.16 1.83 1.38
CA TYR A 46 3.28 0.87 1.49
C TYR A 46 3.24 -0.27 0.46
N ALA A 47 2.26 -0.25 -0.45
CA ALA A 47 2.15 -1.17 -1.58
C ALA A 47 1.48 -0.48 -2.79
N GLY A 48 1.52 -1.10 -3.96
CA GLY A 48 0.94 -0.56 -5.20
C GLY A 48 0.38 -1.63 -6.15
N GLY A 49 -0.01 -2.77 -5.60
CA GLY A 49 -0.55 -3.89 -6.37
C GLY A 49 -0.67 -5.15 -5.51
N ILE A 50 -1.41 -6.13 -6.01
CA ILE A 50 -1.87 -7.32 -5.26
C ILE A 50 -0.72 -8.01 -4.52
N LEU A 51 0.35 -8.37 -5.22
CA LEU A 51 1.47 -9.10 -4.63
C LEU A 51 2.20 -8.26 -3.56
N SER A 52 2.45 -6.99 -3.85
CA SER A 52 3.13 -6.10 -2.90
C SER A 52 2.29 -5.84 -1.64
N ALA A 53 0.96 -5.74 -1.77
CA ALA A 53 0.05 -5.59 -0.65
C ALA A 53 -0.01 -6.86 0.21
N ALA A 54 0.02 -8.04 -0.42
CA ALA A 54 0.08 -9.31 0.29
C ALA A 54 1.40 -9.46 1.08
N VAL A 55 2.54 -9.13 0.47
CA VAL A 55 3.85 -9.16 1.14
C VAL A 55 3.89 -8.18 2.31
N ASP A 56 3.34 -6.97 2.15
CA ASP A 56 3.24 -6.01 3.25
C ASP A 56 2.34 -6.53 4.38
N GLY A 57 1.23 -7.17 4.03
CA GLY A 57 0.32 -7.80 4.98
C GLY A 57 0.99 -8.90 5.82
N ILE A 58 1.83 -9.75 5.21
CA ILE A 58 2.59 -10.77 5.94
C ILE A 58 3.53 -10.13 6.96
N LYS A 59 4.31 -9.13 6.55
CA LYS A 59 5.25 -8.43 7.44
C LYS A 59 4.54 -7.76 8.61
N VAL A 60 3.40 -7.12 8.34
CA VAL A 60 2.59 -6.46 9.37
C VAL A 60 1.99 -7.50 10.32
N ALA A 61 1.50 -8.63 9.82
CA ALA A 61 0.98 -9.70 10.67
C ALA A 61 2.06 -10.29 11.59
N GLU A 62 3.28 -10.49 11.09
CA GLU A 62 4.44 -10.91 11.89
C GLU A 62 4.78 -9.87 12.97
N ALA A 63 4.77 -8.58 12.64
CA ALA A 63 5.03 -7.49 13.59
C ALA A 63 3.95 -7.41 14.69
N VAL A 64 2.67 -7.56 14.31
CA VAL A 64 1.55 -7.64 15.27
C VAL A 64 1.75 -8.81 16.22
N ALA A 65 2.04 -10.00 15.69
CA ALA A 65 2.27 -11.19 16.50
C ALA A 65 3.43 -11.01 17.48
N ALA A 66 4.55 -10.44 17.04
CA ALA A 66 5.71 -10.13 17.89
C ALA A 66 5.38 -9.11 18.98
N SER A 67 4.55 -8.10 18.68
CA SER A 67 4.15 -7.06 19.66
C SER A 67 3.25 -7.57 20.79
N MET A 68 2.62 -8.74 20.60
CA MET A 68 1.69 -9.35 21.56
C MET A 68 2.33 -10.43 22.44
N GLN A 69 3.54 -10.87 22.10
CA GLN A 69 4.27 -11.89 22.86
C GLN A 69 4.89 -11.21 24.10
N CYS A 70 4.44 -11.66 25.28
CA CYS A 70 4.95 -11.22 26.59
C CYS A 70 6.38 -11.68 26.85
#